data_AF-A0A9W9TLK7-F1
#
_entry.id   AF-A0A9W9TLK7-F1
#
_cell.length_a   1.000
_cell.length_b   1.000
_cell.length_c   1.000
_cell.angle_alpha   90.00
_cell.angle_beta   90.00
_cell.angle_gamma   90.00
#
_symmetry.space_group_name_H-M   'P 1'
#
loop_
_entity.id
_entity.type
_entity.pdbx_description
1 polymer ?
#
loop_
_entity_poly.entity_id
_entity_poly.type
_entity_poly.pdbx_seq_one_letter_code
_entity_poly.pdbx_strand_id
1 'polypeptide(L)'
;MVSSAANAYLAWKLRDALVPNVLGYSWSSLYVTAIATTLGIIPWTLTAMKDTNGQLKAHAVRDDAAVAEGNGEMVISAQEKAMRAKQDEQVPQLMRDWAWLNLCRAAFPLVGGVIGFLGAIHMQ
;
A
#
# COMPACT_ATOMS: atom_id res chain seq x y z
N MET A 1 -4.36 8.81 7.34
CA MET A 1 -3.55 10.04 7.57
C MET A 1 -4.07 10.86 8.75
N VAL A 2 -5.39 11.07 8.87
CA VAL A 2 -6.00 11.71 10.07
C VAL A 2 -5.63 10.96 11.38
N SER A 3 -5.64 9.63 11.38
CA SER A 3 -5.25 8.81 12.53
C SER A 3 -3.77 8.97 12.92
N SER A 4 -2.88 9.19 11.94
CA SER A 4 -1.45 9.42 12.20
C SER A 4 -1.20 10.79 12.85
N ALA A 5 -1.96 11.81 12.44
CA ALA A 5 -1.92 13.13 13.07
C ALA A 5 -2.47 13.09 14.50
N ALA A 6 -3.56 12.33 14.73
CA ALA A 6 -4.11 12.13 16.07
C ALA A 6 -3.12 11.41 17.01
N ASN A 7 -2.48 10.33 16.54
CA ASN A 7 -1.45 9.62 17.30
C ASN A 7 -0.20 10.47 17.54
N ALA A 8 0.21 11.32 16.59
CA ALA A 8 1.34 12.23 16.77
C ALA A 8 1.04 13.31 17.82
N TYR A 9 -0.18 13.84 17.85
CA TYR A 9 -0.62 14.77 18.87
C TYR A 9 -0.64 14.13 20.26
N LEU A 10 -1.16 12.91 20.38
CA LEU A 10 -1.15 12.14 21.64
C LEU A 10 0.28 11.84 22.11
N ALA A 11 1.16 11.39 21.21
CA ALA A 11 2.58 11.16 21.52
C ALA A 11 3.27 12.40 22.09
N TRP A 12 3.02 13.57 21.51
CA TRP A 12 3.57 14.84 22.00
C TRP A 12 2.97 15.25 23.35
N LYS A 13 1.67 15.09 23.54
CA LYS A 13 0.98 15.44 24.79
C LYS A 13 1.38 14.55 25.97
N LEU A 14 1.70 13.28 25.71
CA LEU A 14 2.02 12.27 26.72
C LEU A 14 3.52 12.12 27.00
N ARG A 15 4.36 12.91 26.33
CA ARG A 15 5.83 12.82 26.44
C ARG A 15 6.37 13.01 27.87
N ASP A 16 5.65 13.79 28.68
CA ASP A 16 6.05 14.17 30.04
C ASP A 16 5.24 13.39 31.12
N ALA A 17 4.35 12.47 30.70
CA ALA A 17 3.51 11.71 31.63
C ALA A 17 4.30 10.53 32.24
N LEU A 18 4.48 10.59 33.56
CA LEU A 18 5.11 9.54 34.36
C LEU A 18 4.17 8.33 34.54
N VAL A 19 4.22 7.38 33.57
CA VAL A 19 3.76 5.96 33.61
C VAL A 19 2.23 5.71 33.76
N PRO A 20 1.62 4.61 33.23
CA PRO A 20 1.99 3.21 33.50
C PRO A 20 2.55 2.41 32.32
N ASN A 21 3.17 1.29 32.72
CA ASN A 21 3.91 0.34 31.91
C ASN A 21 2.93 -0.65 31.27
N VAL A 22 2.34 -0.29 30.13
CA VAL A 22 1.59 -1.28 29.34
C VAL A 22 2.62 -2.20 28.69
N LEU A 23 2.68 -3.47 29.13
CA LEU A 23 3.56 -4.53 28.60
C LEU A 23 5.08 -4.29 28.73
N GLY A 24 5.56 -3.33 29.54
CA GLY A 24 6.99 -3.02 29.63
C GLY A 24 7.46 -1.84 28.77
N TYR A 25 6.55 -1.17 28.05
CA TYR A 25 6.84 -0.10 27.10
C TYR A 25 6.29 1.26 27.54
N SER A 26 7.01 2.34 27.22
CA SER A 26 6.55 3.72 27.47
C SER A 26 5.45 4.12 26.47
N TRP A 27 4.49 4.93 26.90
CA TRP A 27 3.43 5.49 26.05
C TRP A 27 3.95 6.11 24.76
N SER A 28 5.05 6.87 24.84
CA SER A 28 5.71 7.46 23.67
C SER A 28 6.21 6.41 22.69
N SER A 29 6.78 5.30 23.17
CA SER A 29 7.24 4.22 22.29
C SER A 29 6.09 3.54 21.54
N LEU A 30 4.94 3.32 22.20
CA LEU A 30 3.75 2.73 21.58
C LEU A 30 3.19 3.59 20.44
N TYR A 31 3.05 4.90 20.65
CA TYR A 31 2.57 5.81 19.61
C TYR A 31 3.59 6.02 18.49
N VAL A 32 4.90 6.02 18.79
CA VAL A 32 5.95 6.04 17.76
C VAL A 32 5.90 4.78 16.90
N THR A 33 5.73 3.59 17.49
CA THR A 33 5.56 2.35 16.74
C THR A 33 4.29 2.38 15.89
N ALA A 34 3.16 2.87 16.41
CA ALA A 34 1.93 3.02 15.62
C ALA A 34 2.13 3.94 14.40
N ILE A 35 2.85 5.05 14.58
CA ILE A 35 3.20 5.98 13.49
C ILE A 35 4.14 5.32 12.49
N ALA A 36 5.21 4.67 12.94
CA ALA A 36 6.18 4.00 12.09
C ALA A 36 5.54 2.87 11.26
N THR A 37 4.69 2.04 11.88
CA THR A 37 3.94 0.98 11.18
C THR A 37 2.98 1.57 10.15
N THR A 38 2.29 2.66 10.48
CA THR A 38 1.36 3.32 9.55
C THR A 38 2.11 3.97 8.37
N LEU A 39 3.25 4.62 8.63
CA LEU A 39 4.07 5.27 7.59
C LEU A 39 4.87 4.25 6.76
N GLY A 40 5.10 3.05 7.27
CA GLY A 40 5.71 1.92 6.55
C GLY A 40 4.97 1.53 5.27
N ILE A 41 3.70 1.95 5.13
CA ILE A 41 2.94 1.84 3.89
C ILE A 41 3.64 2.54 2.70
N ILE A 42 4.35 3.66 2.95
CA ILE A 42 5.01 4.48 1.92
C ILE A 42 6.18 3.72 1.28
N PRO A 43 7.21 3.27 2.03
CA PRO A 43 8.30 2.50 1.44
C PRO A 43 7.82 1.18 0.84
N TRP A 44 6.82 0.50 1.42
CA TRP A 44 6.22 -0.70 0.84
C TRP A 44 5.64 -0.43 -0.56
N THR A 45 4.89 0.67 -0.71
CA THR A 45 4.28 1.04 -1.99
C THR A 45 5.33 1.44 -3.04
N LEU A 46 6.39 2.17 -2.64
CA LEU A 46 7.42 2.65 -3.56
C LEU A 46 8.41 1.56 -3.99
N THR A 47 8.57 0.50 -3.21
CA THR A 47 9.55 -0.57 -3.50
C THR A 47 8.85 -1.84 -3.97
N ALA A 48 8.04 -2.48 -3.12
CA ALA A 48 7.43 -3.78 -3.40
C ALA A 48 6.36 -3.74 -4.50
N MET A 49 5.63 -2.62 -4.65
CA MET A 49 4.60 -2.49 -5.70
C MET A 49 5.12 -1.86 -6.99
N LYS A 50 6.36 -1.38 -7.04
CA LYS A 50 6.87 -0.59 -8.18
C LYS A 50 6.82 -1.37 -9.49
N ASP A 51 7.27 -2.62 -9.45
CA ASP A 51 7.41 -3.44 -10.66
C ASP A 51 6.05 -3.89 -11.19
N THR A 52 5.16 -4.40 -10.32
CA THR A 52 3.79 -4.80 -10.70
C THR A 52 2.97 -3.60 -11.17
N ASN A 53 3.07 -2.43 -10.51
CA ASN A 53 2.39 -1.22 -10.94
C ASN A 53 2.94 -0.72 -12.29
N GLY A 54 4.25 -0.83 -12.52
CA GLY A 54 4.89 -0.46 -13.78
C GLY A 54 4.40 -1.31 -14.95
N GLN A 55 4.34 -2.63 -14.75
CA GLN A 55 3.84 -3.57 -15.75
C GLN A 55 2.35 -3.32 -16.06
N LEU A 56 1.49 -3.24 -15.04
CA LEU A 56 0.07 -2.94 -15.24
C LEU A 56 -0.17 -1.59 -15.92
N LYS A 57 0.61 -0.56 -15.58
CA LYS A 57 0.53 0.75 -16.25
C LYS A 57 0.93 0.68 -17.71
N ALA A 58 1.95 -0.11 -18.05
CA ALA A 58 2.36 -0.32 -19.44
C ALA A 58 1.26 -1.02 -20.26
N HIS A 59 0.59 -2.02 -19.67
CA HIS A 59 -0.58 -2.66 -20.30
C HIS A 59 -1.75 -1.68 -20.48
N ALA A 60 -2.09 -0.90 -19.45
CA ALA A 60 -3.19 0.07 -19.52
C ALA A 60 -2.96 1.16 -20.58
N VAL A 61 -1.76 1.75 -20.65
CA VAL A 61 -1.44 2.76 -21.67
C VAL A 61 -1.50 2.18 -23.08
N ARG A 62 -1.07 0.93 -23.27
CA ARG A 62 -1.14 0.24 -24.56
C ARG A 62 -2.58 0.00 -24.99
N ASP A 63 -3.44 -0.43 -24.07
CA ASP A 63 -4.84 -0.72 -24.38
C ASP A 63 -5.63 0.59 -24.60
N ASP A 64 -5.36 1.65 -23.83
CA ASP A 64 -5.93 2.99 -24.04
C ASP A 64 -5.54 3.57 -25.41
N ALA A 65 -4.29 3.39 -25.84
CA ALA A 65 -3.83 3.79 -27.16
C ALA A 65 -4.53 3.00 -28.28
N ALA A 66 -4.72 1.68 -28.09
CA ALA A 66 -5.45 0.84 -29.05
C ALA A 66 -6.94 1.22 -29.18
N VAL A 67 -7.56 1.68 -28.08
CA VAL A 67 -8.96 2.17 -28.07
C VAL A 67 -9.06 3.55 -28.73
N ALA A 68 -8.10 4.44 -28.49
CA ALA A 68 -8.08 5.79 -29.07
C ALA A 68 -7.82 5.79 -30.58
N GLU A 69 -7.02 4.83 -31.08
CA GLU A 69 -6.80 4.61 -32.52
C GLU A 69 -7.98 3.89 -33.21
N GLY A 70 -9.04 3.56 -32.45
CA GLY A 70 -10.37 3.26 -32.97
C GLY A 70 -10.41 2.10 -33.95
N ASN A 71 -9.93 0.91 -33.57
CA ASN A 71 -10.11 -0.33 -34.36
C ASN A 71 -9.86 -0.19 -35.88
N GLY A 72 -8.98 0.74 -36.28
CA GLY A 72 -8.33 0.66 -37.57
C GLY A 72 -7.56 -0.64 -37.53
N GLU A 73 -7.83 -1.52 -38.48
CA GLU A 73 -7.04 -2.70 -38.76
C GLU A 73 -5.59 -2.25 -39.05
N MET A 74 -4.85 -1.86 -38.01
CA MET A 74 -3.41 -1.83 -38.08
C MET A 74 -3.07 -3.25 -38.46
N VAL A 75 -2.38 -3.39 -39.60
CA VAL A 75 -1.77 -4.64 -40.04
C VAL A 75 -0.66 -4.96 -39.05
N ILE A 76 -1.07 -5.29 -37.83
CA ILE A 76 -0.24 -5.84 -36.78
C ILE A 76 0.15 -7.20 -37.34
N SER A 77 1.45 -7.40 -37.52
CA SER A 77 1.95 -8.67 -38.02
C SER A 77 1.39 -9.81 -37.16
N ALA A 78 1.14 -10.97 -37.76
CA ALA A 78 0.65 -12.13 -37.01
C ALA A 78 1.56 -12.45 -35.81
N GLN A 79 2.85 -12.13 -35.93
CA GLN A 79 3.86 -12.23 -34.89
C GLN A 79 3.62 -11.26 -33.70
N GLU A 80 3.32 -9.99 -33.97
CA GLU A 80 2.99 -9.02 -32.91
C GLU A 80 1.66 -9.36 -32.22
N LYS A 81 0.67 -9.85 -32.97
CA LYS A 81 -0.61 -10.30 -32.39
C LYS A 81 -0.42 -11.50 -31.46
N ALA A 82 0.45 -12.44 -31.83
CA ALA A 82 0.83 -13.57 -30.99
C ALA A 82 1.63 -13.14 -29.74
N MET A 83 2.56 -12.19 -29.87
CA MET A 83 3.26 -11.62 -28.70
C MET A 83 2.30 -10.91 -27.74
N ARG A 84 1.33 -10.13 -28.27
CA ARG A 84 0.31 -9.48 -27.44
C ARG A 84 -0.55 -10.49 -26.69
N ALA A 85 -1.05 -11.53 -27.38
CA ALA A 85 -1.83 -12.59 -26.74
C ALA A 85 -1.06 -13.26 -25.59
N LYS A 86 0.24 -13.53 -25.76
CA LYS A 86 1.11 -14.10 -24.72
C LYS A 86 1.40 -13.13 -23.56
N GLN A 87 1.42 -11.83 -23.82
CA GLN A 87 1.56 -10.80 -22.80
C GLN A 87 0.26 -10.60 -22.02
N ASP A 88 -0.88 -10.70 -22.70
CA ASP A 88 -2.22 -10.54 -22.09
C ASP A 88 -2.57 -11.72 -21.20
N GLU A 89 -2.04 -12.91 -21.50
CA GLU A 89 -2.11 -14.09 -20.62
C GLU A 89 -1.44 -13.87 -19.25
N GLN A 90 -0.50 -12.93 -19.14
CA GLN A 90 0.18 -12.59 -17.88
C GLN A 90 -0.60 -11.57 -17.04
N VAL A 91 -1.56 -10.86 -17.62
CA VAL A 91 -2.34 -9.82 -16.93
C VAL A 91 -3.14 -10.39 -15.74
N PRO A 92 -3.84 -11.55 -15.84
CA PRO A 92 -4.53 -12.14 -14.69
C PRO A 92 -3.59 -12.46 -13.52
N GLN A 93 -2.37 -12.92 -13.81
CA GLN A 93 -1.36 -13.21 -12.78
C GLN A 93 -0.86 -11.92 -12.13
N LEU A 94 -0.54 -10.90 -12.95
CA LEU A 94 -0.17 -9.57 -12.47
C LEU A 94 -1.25 -8.93 -11.60
N MET A 95 -2.53 -9.09 -11.96
CA MET A 95 -3.66 -8.61 -11.15
C MET A 95 -3.78 -9.37 -9.83
N ARG A 96 -3.52 -10.68 -9.81
CA ARG A 96 -3.52 -11.48 -8.58
C ARG A 96 -2.39 -11.05 -7.64
N ASP A 97 -1.19 -10.84 -8.18
CA ASP A 97 -0.03 -10.36 -7.41
C ASP A 97 -0.28 -8.95 -6.88
N TRP A 98 -0.85 -8.08 -7.72
CA TRP A 98 -1.26 -6.73 -7.32
C TRP A 98 -2.32 -6.73 -6.20
N ALA A 99 -3.29 -7.66 -6.26
CA ALA A 99 -4.29 -7.82 -5.21
C ALA A 99 -3.64 -8.26 -3.88
N TRP A 100 -2.72 -9.22 -3.92
CA TRP A 100 -1.98 -9.64 -2.73
C TRP A 100 -1.13 -8.53 -2.12
N LEU A 101 -0.40 -7.78 -2.96
CA LEU A 101 0.41 -6.66 -2.52
C LEU A 101 -0.44 -5.56 -1.88
N ASN A 102 -1.65 -5.31 -2.40
CA ASN A 102 -2.61 -4.38 -1.79
C ASN A 102 -3.17 -4.89 -0.46
N LEU A 103 -3.38 -6.20 -0.31
CA LEU A 103 -3.80 -6.76 0.98
C LEU A 103 -2.71 -6.58 2.04
N CYS A 104 -1.45 -6.91 1.70
CA CYS A 104 -0.30 -6.65 2.57
C CYS A 104 -0.20 -5.16 2.93
N ARG A 105 -0.42 -4.28 1.95
CA ARG A 105 -0.44 -2.83 2.15
C ARG A 105 -1.53 -2.39 3.14
N ALA A 106 -2.71 -3.01 3.09
CA ALA A 106 -3.83 -2.72 3.99
C ALA A 106 -3.59 -3.19 5.43
N ALA A 107 -2.73 -4.19 5.64
CA ALA A 107 -2.36 -4.66 6.98
C ALA A 107 -1.62 -3.58 7.80
N PHE A 108 -0.75 -2.77 7.17
CA PHE A 108 0.00 -1.70 7.85
C PHE A 108 -0.89 -0.67 8.60
N PRO A 109 -1.86 0.01 7.95
CA PRO A 109 -2.74 0.93 8.66
C PRO A 109 -3.69 0.23 9.62
N LEU A 110 -4.06 -1.03 9.36
CA LEU A 110 -4.91 -1.81 10.27
C LEU A 110 -4.18 -2.14 11.57
N VAL A 111 -2.94 -2.65 11.50
CA VAL A 111 -2.11 -2.92 12.67
C VAL A 111 -1.79 -1.62 13.41
N GLY A 112 -1.43 -0.55 12.69
CA GLY A 112 -1.20 0.77 13.30
C GLY A 112 -2.44 1.31 14.04
N GLY A 113 -3.64 1.10 13.48
CA GLY A 113 -4.91 1.44 14.11
C GLY A 113 -5.20 0.63 15.37
N VAL A 114 -4.97 -0.69 15.34
CA VAL A 114 -5.14 -1.57 16.51
C VAL A 114 -4.17 -1.18 17.63
N ILE A 115 -2.89 -0.92 17.32
CA ILE A 115 -1.91 -0.48 18.33
C ILE A 115 -2.32 0.86 18.95
N GLY A 116 -2.73 1.83 18.13
CA GLY A 116 -3.22 3.12 18.63
C GLY A 116 -4.47 2.99 19.51
N PHE A 117 -5.40 2.10 19.15
CA PHE A 117 -6.61 1.83 19.94
C PHE A 117 -6.31 1.14 21.27
N LEU A 118 -5.42 0.15 21.28
CA LEU A 118 -4.98 -0.50 22.52
C LEU A 118 -4.28 0.48 23.46
N GLY A 119 -3.48 1.40 22.89
CA GLY A 119 -2.92 2.51 23.64
C GLY A 119 -4.00 3.38 24.27
N ALA A 120 -4.99 3.82 23.48
CA ALA A 120 -6.07 4.66 23.99
C ALA A 120 -6.87 4.01 25.14
N ILE A 121 -7.13 2.70 25.08
CA ILE A 121 -7.88 1.99 26.12
C ILE A 121 -7.08 1.87 27.42
N HIS A 122 -5.79 1.55 27.36
CA HIS A 122 -4.98 1.31 28.56
C HIS A 122 -4.48 2.62 29.21
N MET A 123 -4.79 3.78 28.60
CA MET A 123 -4.38 5.10 29.08
C MET A 123 -5.40 5.70 30.08
N GLN A 124 -6.60 5.13 30.17
CA GLN A 124 -7.56 5.44 31.25
C GLN A 124 -7.12 4.87 32.59
#